data_AF-H9BG67-F1
#
_entry.id   AF-H9BG67-F1
#
_cell.length_a   1.000
_cell.length_b   1.000
_cell.length_c   1.000
_cell.angle_alpha   90.00
_cell.angle_beta   90.00
_cell.angle_gamma   90.00
#
_symmetry.space_group_name_H-M   'P 1'
#
loop_
_entity.id
_entity.type
_entity.pdbx_description
1 polymer ?
#
loop_
_entity_poly.entity_id
_entity_poly.type
_entity_poly.pdbx_seq_one_letter_code
_entity_poly.pdbx_strand_id
1 'polypeptide(L)'
;MLNISVIVTFLIILAIHRYILSCREKVWLGAIVPIIYTIFVIFILVHTNHNLSLSDYVPFTLGLTILLSFWVDGHYSYKKKLEQELETTKAKDNQY
;
A
#
# COMPACT_ATOMS: atom_id res chain seq x y z
N MET A 1 22.74 -2.51 13.37
CA MET A 1 22.68 -3.68 12.46
C MET A 1 21.23 -3.94 12.15
N LEU A 2 20.84 -4.04 10.88
CA LEU A 2 19.44 -4.29 10.50
C LEU A 2 19.09 -5.73 10.93
N ASN A 3 18.24 -5.89 11.94
CA ASN A 3 17.88 -7.19 12.47
C ASN A 3 17.09 -7.96 11.40
N ILE A 4 17.49 -9.20 11.11
CA ILE A 4 16.80 -10.09 10.16
C ILE A 4 15.31 -10.20 10.47
N SER A 5 14.95 -10.17 11.76
CA SER A 5 13.55 -10.14 12.21
C SER A 5 12.76 -8.95 11.62
N VAL A 6 13.36 -7.77 11.50
CA VAL A 6 12.70 -6.57 10.96
C VAL A 6 12.43 -6.73 9.46
N ILE A 7 13.38 -7.31 8.73
CA ILE A 7 13.24 -7.57 7.29
C ILE A 7 12.12 -8.58 7.03
N VAL A 8 12.10 -9.68 7.80
CA VAL A 8 11.07 -10.73 7.68
C VAL A 8 9.69 -10.17 7.99
N THR A 9 9.54 -9.38 9.06
CA THR A 9 8.27 -8.72 9.38
C THR A 9 7.81 -7.81 8.25
N PHE A 10 8.72 -7.03 7.64
CA PHE A 10 8.37 -6.14 6.52
C PHE A 10 7.88 -6.92 5.28
N LEU A 11 8.54 -8.03 4.95
CA LEU A 11 8.12 -8.90 3.84
C LEU A 11 6.76 -9.55 4.06
N ILE A 12 6.45 -9.98 5.29
CA ILE A 12 5.15 -10.55 5.65
C ILE A 12 4.05 -9.49 5.49
N ILE A 13 4.29 -8.26 5.95
CA ILE A 13 3.35 -7.15 5.79
C ILE A 13 3.08 -6.87 4.30
N LEU A 14 4.11 -6.85 3.46
CA LEU A 14 3.95 -6.66 2.01
C LEU A 14 3.16 -7.81 1.35
N ALA A 15 3.41 -9.06 1.76
CA ALA A 15 2.69 -10.22 1.23
C ALA A 15 1.19 -10.17 1.60
N ILE A 16 0.87 -9.84 2.86
CA ILE A 16 -0.51 -9.66 3.33
C ILE A 16 -1.17 -8.50 2.59
N HIS A 17 -0.45 -7.39 2.41
CA HIS A 17 -0.96 -6.24 1.69
C HIS A 17 -1.33 -6.57 0.24
N ARG A 18 -0.45 -7.30 -0.45
CA ARG A 18 -0.68 -7.75 -1.83
C ARG A 18 -1.82 -8.75 -1.94
N TYR A 19 -1.96 -9.64 -0.96
CA TYR A 19 -3.09 -10.58 -0.88
C TYR A 19 -4.43 -9.84 -0.70
N ILE A 20 -4.48 -8.85 0.20
CA ILE A 20 -5.67 -8.01 0.42
C ILE A 20 -6.03 -7.23 -0.85
N LEU A 21 -5.05 -6.67 -1.55
CA LEU A 21 -5.24 -5.97 -2.81
C LEU A 21 -5.77 -6.89 -3.92
N SER A 22 -5.28 -8.14 -3.98
CA SER A 22 -5.68 -9.10 -5.00
C SER A 22 -7.08 -9.71 -4.76
N CYS A 23 -7.60 -9.63 -3.53
CA CYS A 23 -8.81 -10.35 -3.13
C CYS A 23 -10.08 -9.47 -3.09
N ARG A 24 -10.00 -8.15 -3.32
CA ARG A 24 -11.14 -7.23 -3.13
C ARG A 24 -11.19 -6.14 -4.21
N GLU A 25 -12.35 -6.00 -4.87
CA GLU A 25 -12.68 -4.85 -5.75
C GLU A 25 -12.60 -3.49 -5.04
N LYS A 26 -12.75 -3.46 -3.71
CA LYS A 26 -12.86 -2.21 -2.95
C LYS A 26 -11.48 -1.63 -2.65
N VAL A 27 -11.05 -0.71 -3.53
CA VAL A 27 -9.86 0.16 -3.43
C VAL A 27 -9.61 0.73 -2.02
N TRP A 28 -10.67 1.03 -1.28
CA TRP A 28 -10.61 1.57 0.10
C TRP A 28 -9.92 0.64 1.10
N LEU A 29 -9.97 -0.68 0.92
CA LEU A 29 -9.30 -1.62 1.83
C LEU A 29 -7.78 -1.65 1.62
N GLY A 30 -7.31 -1.27 0.42
CA GLY A 30 -5.89 -1.06 0.16
C GLY A 30 -5.33 0.14 0.94
N ALA A 31 -6.14 1.17 1.20
CA ALA A 31 -5.68 2.35 1.96
C ALA A 31 -5.49 2.05 3.45
N ILE A 32 -6.04 0.94 3.95
CA ILE A 32 -5.96 0.55 5.36
C ILE A 32 -4.51 0.27 5.79
N VAL A 33 -3.67 -0.24 4.90
CA VAL A 33 -2.29 -0.58 5.23
C VAL A 33 -1.37 0.64 5.32
N PRO A 34 -1.40 1.64 4.41
CA PRO A 34 -0.68 2.90 4.62
C PRO A 34 -1.17 3.64 5.87
N ILE A 35 -2.45 3.52 6.24
CA ILE A 35 -2.98 4.07 7.49
C ILE A 35 -2.38 3.35 8.71
N ILE A 36 -2.42 2.01 8.74
CA ILE A 36 -1.84 1.22 9.84
C ILE A 36 -0.33 1.47 9.96
N TYR A 37 0.38 1.52 8.83
CA TYR A 37 1.80 1.85 8.80
C TYR A 37 2.05 3.23 9.44
N THR A 38 1.30 4.26 9.03
CA THR A 38 1.39 5.62 9.59
C THR A 38 1.16 5.63 11.10
N ILE A 39 0.15 4.92 11.60
CA ILE A 39 -0.12 4.81 13.03
C ILE A 39 1.05 4.15 13.76
N PHE A 40 1.62 3.09 13.18
CA PHE A 40 2.77 2.38 13.74
C PHE A 40 4.03 3.25 13.78
N VAL A 41 4.28 4.04 12.71
CA VAL A 41 5.33 5.05 12.65
C VAL A 41 5.20 6.05 13.80
N ILE A 42 4.01 6.63 13.95
CA ILE A 42 3.73 7.65 14.97
C ILE A 42 3.90 7.05 16.37
N PHE A 43 3.42 5.82 16.59
CA PHE A 43 3.57 5.12 17.86
C PHE A 43 5.05 4.95 18.25
N ILE A 44 5.88 4.48 17.31
CA ILE A 44 7.33 4.36 17.53
C ILE A 44 7.97 5.72 17.79
N LEU A 45 7.56 6.76 17.05
CA LEU A 45 8.11 8.10 17.17
C LEU A 45 7.82 8.71 18.55
N VAL A 46 6.60 8.51 19.08
CA VAL A 46 6.17 9.02 20.38
C VAL A 46 6.80 8.25 21.54
N HIS A 47 7.01 6.94 21.40
CA HIS A 47 7.65 6.11 22.43
C HIS A 47 9.19 6.15 22.38
N THR A 48 9.79 6.59 21.27
CA THR A 48 11.24 6.77 21.15
C THR A 48 11.64 8.11 21.76
N ASN A 49 12.09 8.08 23.01
CA ASN A 49 12.30 9.28 23.82
C ASN A 49 13.69 9.94 23.68
N HIS A 50 14.41 9.78 22.57
CA HIS A 50 15.79 10.28 22.47
C HIS A 50 16.16 10.76 21.06
N ASN A 51 16.58 12.03 20.95
CA ASN A 51 17.38 12.61 19.85
C ASN A 51 17.06 12.10 18.44
N LEU A 52 15.82 12.29 17.98
CA LEU A 52 15.46 12.03 16.59
C LEU A 52 16.26 12.97 15.67
N SER A 53 17.19 12.39 14.91
CA SER A 53 17.97 13.12 13.92
C SER A 53 17.26 13.07 12.57
N LEU A 54 17.54 14.01 11.67
CA LEU A 54 16.95 14.03 10.32
C LEU A 54 17.13 12.70 9.57
N SER A 55 18.22 11.97 9.88
CA SER A 55 18.49 10.65 9.31
C SER A 55 17.49 9.56 9.70
N ASP A 56 16.76 9.71 10.81
CA ASP A 56 15.77 8.73 11.29
C ASP A 56 14.43 8.86 10.55
N TYR A 57 14.15 10.04 9.97
CA TYR A 57 12.94 10.30 9.19
C TYR A 57 13.03 9.84 7.74
N VAL A 58 14.25 9.71 7.21
CA VAL A 58 14.51 9.24 5.83
C VAL A 58 13.90 7.85 5.56
N PRO A 59 14.13 6.81 6.38
CA PRO A 59 13.53 5.50 6.14
C PRO A 59 12.00 5.52 6.28
N PHE A 60 11.45 6.37 7.16
CA PHE A 60 10.01 6.51 7.33
C PHE A 60 9.31 7.13 6.10
N THR A 61 9.88 8.22 5.60
CA THR A 61 9.34 8.91 4.41
C THR A 61 9.47 8.05 3.16
N LEU A 62 10.59 7.32 3.00
CA LEU A 62 10.76 6.34 1.92
C LEU A 62 9.76 5.18 2.02
N GLY A 63 9.59 4.59 3.22
CA GLY A 63 8.64 3.50 3.43
C GLY A 63 7.20 3.90 3.10
N LEU A 64 6.80 5.11 3.49
CA LEU A 64 5.47 5.65 3.21
C LEU A 64 5.27 5.95 1.71
N THR A 65 6.29 6.50 1.05
CA THR A 65 6.24 6.80 -0.41
C THR A 65 6.12 5.52 -1.25
N ILE A 66 6.88 4.47 -0.89
CA ILE A 66 6.81 3.17 -1.56
C ILE A 66 5.42 2.56 -1.35
N LEU A 67 4.91 2.58 -0.11
CA LEU A 67 3.62 2.00 0.21
C LEU A 67 2.46 2.71 -0.50
N LEU A 68 2.52 4.05 -0.60
CA LEU A 68 1.58 4.83 -1.40
C LEU A 68 1.69 4.53 -2.90
N SER A 69 2.91 4.40 -3.43
CA SER A 69 3.13 4.06 -4.84
C SER A 69 2.53 2.71 -5.20
N PHE A 70 2.73 1.70 -4.35
CA PHE A 70 2.11 0.38 -4.52
C PHE A 70 0.58 0.43 -4.48
N TRP A 71 0.00 1.28 -3.62
CA TRP A 71 -1.44 1.45 -3.56
C TRP A 71 -2.01 2.14 -4.81
N VAL A 72 -1.35 3.20 -5.28
CA VAL A 72 -1.75 3.93 -6.51
C VAL A 72 -1.65 3.04 -7.74
N ASP A 73 -0.57 2.27 -7.88
CA ASP A 73 -0.39 1.33 -9.00
C ASP A 73 -1.46 0.23 -9.01
N GLY A 74 -1.75 -0.34 -7.84
CA GLY A 74 -2.84 -1.30 -7.66
C GLY A 74 -4.21 -0.74 -8.02
N HIS A 75 -4.49 0.51 -7.62
CA HIS A 75 -5.73 1.20 -8.01
C HIS A 75 -5.80 1.42 -9.53
N TYR A 76 -4.72 1.89 -10.14
CA TYR A 76 -4.68 2.18 -11.58
C TYR A 76 -4.95 0.91 -12.41
N SER A 77 -4.34 -0.21 -12.02
CA SER A 77 -4.54 -1.51 -12.67
C SER A 77 -5.99 -2.00 -12.57
N TYR A 78 -6.63 -1.84 -11.41
CA TYR A 78 -8.04 -2.20 -11.23
C TYR A 78 -8.97 -1.30 -12.06
N LYS A 79 -8.76 0.02 -12.05
CA LYS A 79 -9.55 0.97 -12.85
C LYS A 79 -9.46 0.65 -14.34
N LYS A 80 -8.26 0.33 -14.83
CA LYS A 80 -8.04 -0.06 -16.22
C LYS A 80 -8.77 -1.36 -16.59
N LYS A 81 -8.78 -2.36 -15.71
CA LYS A 81 -9.57 -3.59 -15.94
C LYS A 81 -11.06 -3.32 -16.01
N LEU A 82 -11.58 -2.48 -15.10
CA LEU A 82 -12.99 -2.10 -15.09
C LEU A 82 -13.39 -1.33 -16.35
N GLU A 83 -12.55 -0.41 -16.82
CA GLU A 83 -12.76 0.30 -18.09
C GLU A 83 -12.80 -0.66 -19.28
N GLN A 84 -11.89 -1.64 -19.34
CA GLN A 84 -11.89 -2.66 -20.41
C GLN A 84 -13.17 -3.53 -20.42
N GLU A 85 -13.68 -3.92 -19.25
CA GLU A 85 -14.95 -4.68 -19.15
C GLU A 85 -16.18 -3.84 -19.54
N LEU A 86 -16.18 -2.54 -19.23
CA LEU A 86 -17.24 -1.62 -19.66
C LEU A 86 -17.21 -1.37 -21.17
N GLU A 87 -16.03 -1.24 -21.77
CA GLU A 87 -15.88 -1.09 -23.23
C GLU A 87 -16.38 -2.33 -23.98
N THR A 88 -16.04 -3.53 -23.49
CA THR A 88 -16.54 -4.78 -24.11
C THR A 88 -18.05 -4.93 -23.97
N THR A 89 -18.63 -4.51 -22.84
CA THR A 89 -20.09 -4.55 -22.64
C THR A 89 -20.81 -3.54 -23.54
N LYS A 90 -20.32 -2.30 -23.66
CA LYS A 90 -20.86 -1.30 -24.59
C LYS A 90 -20.76 -1.71 -26.05
N ALA A 91 -19.64 -2.31 -26.46
CA ALA A 91 -19.46 -2.79 -27.82
C ALA A 91 -20.47 -3.89 -28.16
N LYS A 92 -20.83 -4.74 -27.19
CA LYS A 92 -21.79 -5.83 -27.36
C LYS A 92 -23.25 -5.36 -27.39
N ASP A 93 -23.58 -4.31 -26.63
CA ASP A 93 -24.91 -3.67 -26.63
C ASP A 93 -25.19 -2.94 -27.94
N ASN A 94 -24.19 -2.23 -28.49
CA ASN A 94 -24.30 -1.47 -29.74
C ASN A 94 -24.29 -2.33 -31.02
N GLN A 95 -24.24 -3.66 -30.89
CA GLN A 95 -24.31 -4.64 -31.99
C GLN A 95 -25.71 -5.26 -32.17
N TYR A 96 -26.68 -4.92 -31.31
CA TYR A 96 -28.09 -5.31 -31.39
C TYR A 96 -28.97 -4.11 -31.75
#